data_AF-A0A7J4R691-F1
#
_entry.id   AF-A0A7J4R691-F1
#
_cell.length_a   1.000
_cell.length_b   1.000
_cell.length_c   1.000
_cell.angle_alpha   90.00
_cell.angle_beta   90.00
_cell.angle_gamma   90.00
#
_symmetry.space_group_name_H-M   'P 1'
#
loop_
_entity.id
_entity.type
_entity.pdbx_description
1 polymer ?
#
loop_
_entity_poly.entity_id
_entity_poly.type
_entity_poly.pdbx_seq_one_letter_code
_entity_poly.pdbx_strand_id
1 'polypeptide(L)'
;MSAPSKGGASRDGYGSALLRLSSDSRVVVLEADLGKSTKSCHFRELYPERTISLGIAEQNMVLVASGMASSGKIPFASTFAIFTERG
;
A
#
# COMPACT_ATOMS: atom_id res chain seq x y z
N MET A 1 -11.55 -10.00 10.14
CA MET A 1 -11.01 -8.93 9.27
C MET A 1 -11.93 -7.72 9.41
N SER A 2 -11.41 -6.50 9.58
CA SER A 2 -12.26 -5.30 9.69
C SER A 2 -12.66 -4.85 8.28
N ALA A 3 -13.94 -4.92 7.93
CA ALA A 3 -14.44 -4.45 6.64
C ALA A 3 -14.24 -2.92 6.48
N PRO A 4 -14.22 -2.39 5.24
CA PRO A 4 -14.19 -0.96 4.98
C PRO A 4 -15.42 -0.26 5.60
N SER A 5 -15.22 0.78 6.41
CA SER A 5 -16.29 1.45 7.16
C SER A 5 -16.85 2.67 6.42
N LYS A 6 -18.18 2.78 6.33
CA LYS A 6 -18.86 4.03 5.89
C LYS A 6 -18.87 5.02 7.06
N GLY A 7 -18.14 6.13 6.93
CA GLY A 7 -17.88 7.09 8.01
C GLY A 7 -16.58 6.85 8.80
N GLY A 8 -15.67 6.04 8.25
CA GLY A 8 -14.40 5.65 8.86
C GLY A 8 -13.32 6.72 8.95
N ALA A 9 -12.20 6.35 9.57
CA ALA A 9 -10.99 7.16 9.59
C ALA A 9 -10.44 7.33 8.16
N SER A 10 -9.62 8.37 7.92
CA SER A 10 -9.04 8.63 6.59
C SER A 10 -8.32 7.41 5.97
N ARG A 11 -7.67 6.59 6.80
CA ARG A 11 -7.05 5.31 6.39
C ARG A 11 -8.04 4.27 5.86
N ASP A 12 -9.28 4.25 6.35
CA ASP A 12 -10.33 3.36 5.84
C ASP A 12 -10.74 3.80 4.42
N GLY A 13 -10.78 5.11 4.19
CA GLY A 13 -10.93 5.72 2.87
C GLY A 13 -9.77 5.36 1.94
N TYR A 14 -8.53 5.41 2.43
CA TYR A 14 -7.34 4.99 1.67
C TYR A 14 -7.43 3.53 1.20
N GLY A 15 -7.69 2.59 2.12
CA GLY A 15 -7.86 1.17 1.75
C GLY A 15 -8.96 0.95 0.73
N SER A 16 -10.10 1.65 0.88
CA SER A 16 -11.20 1.61 -0.08
C SER A 16 -10.83 2.19 -1.45
N ALA A 17 -10.03 3.26 -1.47
CA ALA A 17 -9.57 3.89 -2.71
C ALA A 17 -8.60 2.98 -3.47
N LEU A 18 -7.68 2.27 -2.79
CA LEU A 18 -6.81 1.28 -3.43
C LEU A 18 -7.62 0.21 -4.17
N LEU A 19 -8.71 -0.28 -3.57
CA LEU A 19 -9.60 -1.24 -4.22
C LEU A 19 -10.32 -0.65 -5.44
N ARG A 20 -10.72 0.63 -5.40
CA ARG A 20 -11.32 1.30 -6.57
C ARG A 20 -10.31 1.45 -7.72
N LEU A 21 -9.04 1.66 -7.39
CA LEU A 21 -7.94 1.79 -8.36
C LEU A 21 -7.48 0.43 -8.91
N SER A 22 -7.93 -0.69 -8.36
CA SER A 22 -7.45 -2.02 -8.75
C SER A 22 -7.75 -2.43 -10.20
N SER A 23 -8.72 -1.74 -10.84
CA SER A 23 -9.05 -1.90 -12.25
C SER A 23 -7.88 -1.57 -13.19
N ASP A 24 -6.96 -0.70 -12.76
CA ASP A 24 -5.70 -0.49 -13.46
C ASP A 24 -4.69 -1.56 -13.03
N SER A 25 -4.31 -2.43 -13.96
CA SER A 25 -3.36 -3.53 -13.73
C SER A 25 -1.94 -3.06 -13.36
N ARG A 26 -1.64 -1.78 -13.57
CA ARG A 26 -0.35 -1.17 -13.21
C ARG A 26 -0.27 -0.81 -11.73
N VAL A 27 -1.40 -0.70 -11.04
CA VAL A 27 -1.44 -0.38 -9.61
C VAL A 27 -0.87 -1.53 -8.80
N VAL A 28 0.15 -1.23 -8.00
CA VAL A 28 0.79 -2.15 -7.05
C VAL A 28 0.91 -1.50 -5.69
N VAL A 29 0.84 -2.29 -4.63
CA VAL A 29 0.93 -1.81 -3.25
C VAL A 29 2.19 -2.34 -2.61
N LEU A 30 2.98 -1.48 -1.99
CA LEU A 30 4.16 -1.87 -1.23
C LEU A 30 3.90 -1.60 0.25
N GLU A 31 4.32 -2.50 1.13
CA GLU A 31 4.06 -2.41 2.58
C GLU A 31 5.35 -2.60 3.38
N ALA A 32 5.47 -1.84 4.48
CA ALA A 32 6.51 -2.00 5.48
C ALA A 32 5.97 -2.65 6.77
N ASP A 33 5.40 -3.86 6.67
CA ASP A 33 4.75 -4.62 7.76
C ASP A 33 3.56 -3.91 8.47
N LEU A 34 2.94 -2.92 7.81
CA LEU A 34 1.88 -2.11 8.39
C LEU A 34 0.52 -2.24 7.70
N GLY A 35 0.32 -3.24 6.85
CA GLY A 35 -0.86 -3.37 5.99
C GLY A 35 -2.21 -3.32 6.71
N LYS A 36 -2.31 -3.89 7.92
CA LYS A 36 -3.54 -3.82 8.74
C LYS A 36 -3.78 -2.42 9.31
N SER A 37 -2.70 -1.72 9.64
CA SER A 37 -2.74 -0.39 10.27
C SER A 37 -3.04 0.71 9.25
N THR A 38 -2.47 0.60 8.05
CA THR A 38 -2.70 1.47 6.90
C THR A 38 -3.99 1.14 6.15
N LYS A 39 -4.55 -0.07 6.33
CA LYS A 39 -5.69 -0.63 5.57
C LYS A 39 -5.37 -1.03 4.14
N SER A 40 -4.09 -1.06 3.75
CA SER A 40 -3.67 -1.63 2.47
C SER A 40 -3.82 -3.15 2.41
N CYS A 41 -3.98 -3.84 3.56
CA CYS A 41 -4.24 -5.27 3.59
C CYS A 41 -5.51 -5.69 2.84
N HIS A 42 -6.49 -4.80 2.68
CA HIS A 42 -7.68 -5.09 1.86
C HIS A 42 -7.33 -5.30 0.39
N PHE A 43 -6.38 -4.51 -0.13
CA PHE A 43 -5.87 -4.71 -1.49
C PHE A 43 -5.10 -6.03 -1.58
N ARG A 44 -4.28 -6.34 -0.58
CA ARG A 44 -3.53 -7.61 -0.49
C ARG A 44 -4.42 -8.85 -0.47
N GLU A 45 -5.55 -8.78 0.22
CA GLU A 45 -6.52 -9.88 0.31
C GLU A 45 -7.10 -10.26 -1.07
N LEU A 46 -7.29 -9.28 -1.95
CA LEU A 46 -7.88 -9.48 -3.29
C LEU A 46 -6.84 -9.60 -4.41
N TYR A 47 -5.68 -8.97 -4.26
CA TYR A 47 -4.60 -8.88 -5.25
C TYR A 47 -3.23 -9.15 -4.62
N PRO A 48 -3.00 -10.35 -4.04
CA PRO A 48 -1.76 -10.69 -3.38
C PRO A 48 -0.55 -10.61 -4.33
N GLU A 49 -0.73 -10.90 -5.62
CA GLU A 49 0.30 -10.83 -6.66
C GLU A 49 0.73 -9.40 -6.99
N ARG A 50 -0.09 -8.39 -6.63
CA ARG A 50 0.20 -6.96 -6.80
C ARG A 50 0.51 -6.26 -5.48
N THR A 51 0.76 -7.02 -4.42
CA THR A 51 1.18 -6.49 -3.12
C THR A 51 2.53 -7.06 -2.72
N ILE A 52 3.48 -6.19 -2.39
CA ILE A 52 4.84 -6.57 -1.98
C ILE A 52 5.07 -6.10 -0.54
N SER A 53 5.27 -7.04 0.39
CA SER A 53 5.72 -6.71 1.75
C SER A 53 7.25 -6.76 1.80
N LEU A 54 7.88 -5.68 2.25
CA LEU A 54 9.34 -5.54 2.33
C LEU A 54 9.87 -5.62 3.78
N GLY A 55 9.00 -5.93 4.76
CA GLY A 55 9.34 -5.87 6.18
C GLY A 55 9.54 -4.45 6.69
N ILE A 56 10.13 -4.27 7.89
CA ILE A 56 10.40 -2.95 8.48
C ILE A 56 11.63 -2.33 7.79
N ALA A 57 11.46 -1.94 6.52
CA ALA A 57 12.51 -1.45 5.64
C ALA A 57 11.98 -0.34 4.72
N GLU A 58 11.54 0.77 5.31
CA GLU A 58 10.87 1.88 4.61
C GLU A 58 11.75 2.50 3.51
N GLN A 59 13.05 2.65 3.74
CA GLN A 59 13.98 3.14 2.72
C GLN A 59 14.03 2.24 1.49
N ASN A 60 14.19 0.92 1.71
CA ASN A 60 14.17 -0.06 0.65
C ASN A 60 12.81 -0.08 -0.06
N MET A 61 11.71 0.06 0.68
CA MET A 61 10.37 0.13 0.11
C MET A 61 10.22 1.31 -0.86
N VAL A 62 10.72 2.49 -0.50
CA VAL A 62 10.66 3.68 -1.38
C VAL A 62 11.56 3.50 -2.62
N LEU A 63 12.74 2.89 -2.48
CA LEU A 63 13.62 2.58 -3.62
C LEU A 63 13.00 1.54 -4.57
N VAL A 64 12.39 0.50 -4.03
CA VAL A 64 11.69 -0.50 -4.85
C VAL A 64 10.48 0.14 -5.55
N ALA A 65 9.73 1.01 -4.85
CA ALA A 65 8.64 1.78 -5.46
C ALA A 65 9.14 2.64 -6.61
N SER A 66 10.26 3.36 -6.46
CA SER A 66 10.79 4.22 -7.53
C SER A 66 11.23 3.41 -8.77
N GLY A 67 11.83 2.22 -8.57
CA GLY A 67 12.14 1.29 -9.64
C GLY A 67 10.89 0.76 -10.36
N MET A 68 9.85 0.41 -9.61
CA MET A 68 8.56 -0.02 -10.17
C MET A 68 7.88 1.11 -10.96
N ALA A 69 7.89 2.34 -10.45
CA ALA A 69 7.36 3.51 -11.15
C ALA A 69 8.10 3.74 -12.49
N SER A 70 9.43 3.69 -12.46
CA SER A 70 10.27 3.79 -13.67
C SER A 70 10.00 2.67 -14.68
N SER A 71 9.49 1.52 -14.22
CA SER A 71 9.13 0.37 -15.04
C SER A 71 7.66 0.37 -15.50
N GLY A 72 6.95 1.50 -15.36
CA GLY A 72 5.57 1.67 -15.85
C GLY A 72 4.48 1.15 -14.89
N LYS A 73 4.81 0.83 -13.64
CA LYS A 73 3.82 0.56 -12.58
C LYS A 73 3.37 1.85 -11.91
N ILE A 74 2.28 1.76 -11.15
CA ILE A 74 1.74 2.84 -10.31
C ILE A 74 1.82 2.36 -8.86
N PRO A 75 2.97 2.56 -8.17
CA PRO A 75 3.18 2.04 -6.83
C PRO A 75 2.54 2.93 -5.76
N PHE A 76 1.90 2.30 -4.78
CA PHE A 76 1.43 2.90 -3.54
C PHE A 76 2.23 2.33 -2.36
N ALA A 77 3.29 3.05 -1.95
CA ALA A 77 4.10 2.70 -0.79
C ALA A 77 3.39 3.07 0.51
N SER A 78 3.07 2.07 1.33
CA SER A 78 2.17 2.18 2.49
C SER A 78 2.93 1.93 3.79
N THR A 79 3.12 2.98 4.58
CA THR A 79 3.65 2.93 5.95
C THR A 79 3.00 4.03 6.80
N PHE A 80 3.32 4.13 8.09
CA PHE A 80 2.97 5.31 8.87
C PHE A 80 3.82 6.50 8.44
N ALA A 81 3.19 7.68 8.37
CA ALA A 81 3.86 8.91 7.92
C ALA A 81 5.15 9.20 8.69
N ILE A 82 5.19 9.00 10.02
CA ILE A 82 6.41 9.24 10.79
C ILE A 82 7.59 8.32 10.39
N PHE A 83 7.31 7.15 9.82
CA PHE A 83 8.37 6.21 9.41
C PHE A 83 8.93 6.51 8.02
N THR A 84 8.32 7.42 7.24
CA THR A 84 8.94 7.88 5.99
C THR A 84 10.19 8.72 6.23
N GLU A 85 10.34 9.27 7.43
CA GLU A 85 11.49 10.08 7.85
C GLU A 85 12.70 9.22 8.30
N ARG A 86 12.63 7.89 8.18
CA ARG A 86 13.76 7.01 8.54
C ARG A 86 14.93 7.22 7.57
N GLY A 87 15.99 7.87 8.05
CA GLY A 87 17.30 8.01 7.40
C GLY A 87 18.27 6.88 7.69
#